data_AF-A0A511KAU9-F1
#
_entry.id   AF-A0A511KAU9-F1
#
_cell.length_a   1.000
_cell.length_b   1.000
_cell.length_c   1.000
_cell.angle_alpha   90.00
_cell.angle_beta   90.00
_cell.angle_gamma   90.00
#
_symmetry.space_group_name_H-M   'P 1'
#
loop_
_entity.id
_entity.type
_entity.pdbx_description
1 polymer ?
#
loop_
_entity_poly.entity_id
_entity_poly.type
_entity_poly.pdbx_seq_one_letter_code
_entity_poly.pdbx_strand_id
1 'polypeptide(L)'
;MRPSARLMGGGAQYPYPKEVWSPSGGWWTNPHNWRTNTAYALLGVAVVGYGIFKFSAEHEERHSAPTRWIPSMMWAKQFKSGEMGIKDESALRREPTSHH
;
A
#
# COMPACT_ATOMS: atom_id res chain seq x y z
N MET A 1 -15.80 8.69 -44.59
CA MET A 1 -15.89 9.49 -43.35
C MET A 1 -15.16 8.74 -42.24
N ARG A 2 -14.21 9.38 -41.56
CA ARG A 2 -13.52 8.80 -40.39
C ARG A 2 -14.22 9.31 -39.13
N PRO A 3 -14.67 8.46 -38.20
CA PRO A 3 -15.31 8.94 -36.97
C PRO A 3 -14.27 9.69 -36.14
N SER A 4 -14.49 11.00 -35.97
CA SER A 4 -13.72 11.88 -35.11
C SER A 4 -13.94 11.52 -33.64
N ALA A 5 -12.87 11.71 -32.87
CA ALA A 5 -12.63 11.15 -31.56
C ALA A 5 -13.53 11.66 -30.42
N ARG A 6 -13.64 10.82 -29.37
CA ARG A 6 -14.14 11.05 -28.00
C ARG A 6 -14.57 12.48 -27.65
N LEU A 7 -15.87 12.64 -27.39
CA LEU A 7 -16.38 13.68 -26.49
C LEU A 7 -15.78 13.46 -25.09
N MET A 8 -14.77 14.25 -24.71
CA MET A 8 -14.37 14.36 -23.31
C MET A 8 -15.23 15.42 -22.65
N GLY A 9 -16.22 14.97 -21.88
CA GLY A 9 -17.13 15.81 -21.12
C GLY A 9 -16.40 16.54 -19.99
N GLY A 10 -16.23 17.85 -20.14
CA GLY A 10 -16.23 18.80 -19.04
C GLY A 10 -17.44 19.69 -19.25
N GLY A 11 -18.33 19.80 -18.26
CA GLY A 11 -19.46 20.73 -18.33
C GLY A 11 -18.98 22.17 -18.63
N ALA A 12 -19.90 23.04 -19.04
CA ALA A 12 -19.56 24.41 -19.42
C ALA A 12 -18.73 25.10 -18.32
N GLN A 13 -17.49 25.47 -18.66
CA GLN A 13 -16.64 26.30 -17.80
C GLN A 13 -17.13 27.75 -17.89
N TYR A 14 -17.12 28.47 -16.78
CA TYR A 14 -17.45 29.90 -16.71
C TYR A 14 -16.20 30.73 -16.37
N PRO A 15 -16.18 32.04 -16.69
CA PRO A 15 -15.04 32.90 -16.36
C PRO A 15 -14.73 32.90 -14.85
N TYR A 16 -13.46 32.84 -14.51
CA TYR A 16 -12.95 32.85 -13.13
C TYR A 16 -11.67 33.69 -13.05
N PRO A 17 -11.33 34.25 -11.88
CA PRO A 17 -10.09 35.01 -11.70
C PRO A 17 -8.87 34.08 -11.76
N LYS A 18 -7.92 34.38 -12.64
CA LYS A 18 -6.74 33.52 -12.90
C LYS A 18 -5.59 33.76 -11.92
N GLU A 19 -5.64 34.91 -11.25
CA GLU A 19 -4.67 35.40 -10.28
C GLU A 19 -4.88 34.83 -8.87
N VAL A 20 -6.04 34.20 -8.62
CA VAL A 20 -6.34 33.60 -7.31
C VAL A 20 -5.66 32.24 -7.21
N TRP A 21 -4.82 32.10 -6.19
CA TRP A 21 -4.13 30.85 -5.87
C TRP A 21 -4.68 30.23 -4.58
N SER A 22 -4.82 28.91 -4.56
CA SER A 22 -5.10 28.14 -3.34
C SER A 22 -4.24 26.87 -3.32
N PRO A 23 -3.89 26.34 -2.13
CA PRO A 23 -3.06 25.16 -2.01
C PRO A 23 -3.69 23.90 -2.61
N SER A 24 -5.02 23.83 -2.64
CA SER A 24 -5.78 22.67 -3.16
C SER A 24 -6.08 22.77 -4.66
N GLY A 25 -5.65 23.84 -5.33
CA GLY A 25 -6.01 24.18 -6.70
C GLY A 25 -7.11 25.23 -6.80
N GLY A 26 -7.79 25.30 -7.95
CA GLY A 26 -8.89 26.23 -8.21
C GLY A 26 -9.88 25.65 -9.22
N TRP A 27 -10.53 26.54 -9.96
CA TRP A 27 -11.55 26.18 -10.95
C TRP A 27 -11.00 25.28 -12.08
N TRP A 28 -11.61 24.09 -12.25
CA TRP A 28 -11.27 23.08 -13.27
C TRP A 28 -9.77 22.80 -13.44
N THR A 29 -9.08 22.63 -12.31
CA THR A 29 -7.63 22.42 -12.25
C THR A 29 -7.22 21.16 -13.03
N ASN A 30 -6.52 21.35 -14.15
CA ASN A 30 -5.94 20.27 -14.96
C ASN A 30 -4.54 20.67 -15.43
N PRO A 31 -3.53 20.65 -14.54
CA PRO A 31 -2.18 21.08 -14.89
C PRO A 31 -1.54 20.06 -15.84
N HIS A 32 -0.76 20.55 -16.81
CA HIS A 32 -0.12 19.72 -17.83
C HIS A 32 0.72 18.58 -17.23
N ASN A 33 1.38 18.81 -16.09
CA ASN A 33 2.30 17.87 -15.45
C ASN A 33 1.68 17.05 -14.29
N TRP A 34 0.34 16.92 -14.22
CA TRP A 34 -0.31 16.23 -13.09
C TRP A 34 0.22 14.81 -12.87
N ARG A 35 0.54 14.06 -13.94
CA ARG A 35 1.04 12.69 -13.85
C ARG A 35 2.38 12.60 -13.13
N THR A 36 3.32 13.43 -13.54
CA THR A 36 4.67 13.47 -12.97
C THR A 36 4.63 13.96 -11.53
N ASN A 37 3.83 14.98 -11.24
CA ASN A 37 3.67 15.50 -9.87
C ASN A 37 3.08 14.44 -8.93
N THR A 38 2.05 13.71 -9.37
CA THR A 38 1.48 12.59 -8.62
C THR A 38 2.48 11.45 -8.45
N ALA A 39 3.28 11.14 -9.47
CA ALA A 39 4.32 10.13 -9.37
C ALA A 39 5.35 10.46 -8.29
N TYR A 40 5.81 11.73 -8.21
CA TYR A 40 6.71 12.17 -7.15
C TYR A 40 6.06 12.13 -5.76
N ALA A 41 4.79 12.52 -5.64
CA ALA A 41 4.07 12.42 -4.38
C ALA A 41 3.98 10.97 -3.89
N LEU A 42 3.59 10.04 -4.77
CA LEU A 42 3.52 8.62 -4.46
C LEU A 42 4.90 8.03 -4.15
N LEU A 43 5.94 8.43 -4.87
CA LEU A 43 7.31 8.02 -4.59
C LEU A 43 7.75 8.47 -3.19
N GLY A 44 7.47 9.72 -2.81
CA GLY A 44 7.76 10.23 -1.47
C GLY A 44 7.05 9.43 -0.38
N VAL A 45 5.75 9.17 -0.55
CA VAL A 45 4.97 8.32 0.38
C VAL A 45 5.55 6.91 0.47
N ALA A 46 5.93 6.30 -0.65
CA ALA A 46 6.48 4.96 -0.69
C ALA A 46 7.85 4.87 0.01
N VAL A 47 8.74 5.85 -0.19
CA VAL A 47 10.07 5.88 0.46
C VAL A 47 9.92 6.00 1.97
N VAL A 48 9.10 6.94 2.44
CA VAL A 48 8.87 7.14 3.88
C VAL A 48 8.18 5.91 4.47
N GLY A 49 7.13 5.41 3.81
CA GLY A 49 6.40 4.22 4.23
C GLY A 49 7.29 2.98 4.31
N TYR A 50 8.22 2.81 3.36
CA TYR A 50 9.19 1.71 3.39
C TYR A 50 10.15 1.82 4.58
N GLY A 51 10.65 3.03 4.88
CA GLY A 51 11.50 3.25 6.07
C GLY A 51 10.77 2.91 7.36
N ILE A 52 9.53 3.37 7.52
CA ILE A 52 8.68 3.05 8.68
C ILE A 52 8.41 1.55 8.76
N PHE A 53 8.06 0.92 7.63
CA PHE A 53 7.80 -0.52 7.57
C PHE A 53 9.03 -1.33 7.99
N LYS A 54 10.22 -0.97 7.48
CA LYS A 54 11.48 -1.64 7.84
C LYS A 54 11.78 -1.51 9.33
N PHE A 55 11.67 -0.30 9.87
CA PHE A 55 11.86 -0.06 11.30
C PHE A 55 10.87 -0.86 12.14
N SER A 56 9.59 -0.81 11.80
CA SER A 56 8.52 -1.55 12.48
C SER A 56 8.76 -3.07 12.46
N ALA A 57 9.08 -3.64 11.29
CA ALA A 57 9.32 -5.07 11.13
C ALA A 57 10.55 -5.58 11.90
N GLU A 58 11.56 -4.73 12.10
CA GLU A 58 12.78 -5.07 12.87
C GLU A 58 12.55 -5.03 14.39
N HIS A 59 11.63 -4.19 14.86
CA HIS A 59 11.28 -4.03 16.27
C HIS A 59 10.05 -4.84 16.69
N GLU A 60 9.39 -5.53 15.76
CA GLU A 60 8.26 -6.40 16.06
C GLU A 60 8.74 -7.68 16.78
N GLU A 61 8.29 -7.86 18.02
CA GLU A 61 8.46 -9.10 18.78
C GLU A 61 7.09 -9.77 19.01
N ARG A 62 7.00 -11.07 18.73
CA ARG A 62 5.83 -11.88 19.09
C ARG A 62 6.13 -12.76 20.28
N HIS A 63 5.19 -12.82 21.21
CA HIS A 63 5.26 -13.71 22.37
C HIS A 63 4.60 -15.07 22.12
N SER A 64 3.87 -15.23 21.01
CA SER A 64 3.22 -16.47 20.65
C SER A 64 3.31 -16.74 19.16
N ALA A 65 3.70 -17.97 18.84
CA ALA A 65 3.64 -18.51 17.50
C ALA A 65 2.18 -18.60 16.99
N PRO A 66 1.95 -18.34 15.69
CA PRO A 66 0.65 -18.44 15.06
C PRO A 66 0.25 -19.90 14.88
N THR A 67 -1.06 -20.17 14.87
CA THR A 67 -1.64 -21.51 14.62
C THR A 67 -1.72 -21.85 13.11
N ARG A 68 -1.63 -20.84 12.24
CA ARG A 68 -1.71 -21.01 10.77
C ARG A 68 -0.78 -20.05 10.06
N TRP A 69 -0.54 -20.30 8.78
CA TRP A 69 0.24 -19.38 7.96
C TRP A 69 -0.43 -17.99 7.87
N ILE A 70 0.36 -16.94 8.10
CA ILE A 70 -0.04 -15.54 7.94
C ILE A 70 1.03 -14.78 7.15
N PRO A 71 0.66 -13.77 6.33
CA PRO A 71 1.61 -13.08 5.46
C PRO A 71 2.79 -12.46 6.21
N SER A 72 2.59 -11.99 7.45
CA SER A 72 3.65 -11.33 8.21
C SER A 72 4.83 -12.21 8.59
N MET A 73 4.67 -13.54 8.47
CA MET A 73 5.78 -14.49 8.60
C MET A 73 6.86 -14.27 7.53
N MET A 74 6.54 -13.64 6.39
CA MET A 74 7.50 -13.36 5.31
C MET A 74 8.52 -12.27 5.68
N TRP A 75 8.20 -11.36 6.60
CA TRP A 75 9.06 -10.23 6.94
C TRP A 75 9.52 -10.19 8.39
N ALA A 76 8.77 -10.80 9.31
CA ALA A 76 9.11 -10.76 10.71
C ALA A 76 10.37 -11.54 11.07
N LYS A 77 11.18 -10.95 11.96
CA LYS A 77 12.50 -11.46 12.35
C LYS A 77 12.47 -12.88 12.89
N GLN A 78 11.54 -13.19 13.81
CA GLN A 78 11.46 -14.49 14.49
C GLN A 78 11.19 -15.67 13.53
N PHE A 79 10.50 -15.44 12.41
CA PHE A 79 10.28 -16.47 11.38
C PHE A 79 11.47 -16.60 10.43
N LYS A 80 12.18 -15.50 10.17
CA LYS A 80 13.41 -15.50 9.36
C LYS A 80 14.59 -16.14 10.08
N SER A 81 14.71 -15.95 11.41
CA SER A 81 15.76 -16.58 12.21
C SER A 81 15.47 -18.04 12.56
N GLY A 82 14.25 -18.52 12.33
CA GLY A 82 13.81 -19.86 12.70
C GLY A 82 13.52 -20.03 14.19
N GLU A 83 13.53 -18.94 14.97
CA GLU A 83 13.17 -18.94 16.40
C GLU A 83 11.70 -19.30 16.63
N MET A 84 10.84 -19.05 15.64
CA MET A 84 9.39 -19.26 15.74
C MET A 84 8.85 -20.01 14.52
N GLY A 85 8.14 -21.11 14.79
CA GLY A 85 7.39 -21.88 13.79
C GLY A 85 5.87 -21.68 13.92
N ILE A 86 5.09 -22.45 13.16
CA ILE A 86 3.65 -22.56 13.37
C ILE A 86 3.42 -23.52 14.55
N LYS A 87 2.54 -23.15 15.48
CA LYS A 87 2.15 -24.08 16.57
C LYS A 87 1.39 -25.24 15.95
N ASP A 88 1.89 -26.46 16.13
CA ASP A 88 1.17 -27.66 15.76
C ASP A 88 0.16 -28.01 16.87
N GLU A 89 -1.11 -27.72 16.63
CA GLU A 89 -2.19 -28.02 17.57
C GLU A 89 -2.53 -29.53 17.64
N SER A 90 -2.02 -30.37 16.73
CA SER A 90 -2.20 -31.82 16.80
C SER A 90 -1.60 -32.42 18.08
N ALA A 91 -0.51 -31.83 18.58
CA ALA A 91 0.12 -32.20 19.85
C ALA A 91 -0.78 -31.94 21.08
N LEU A 92 -1.66 -30.93 21.02
CA LEU A 92 -2.64 -30.65 22.07
C LEU A 92 -3.89 -31.53 21.93
N ARG A 93 -4.22 -31.94 20.70
CA ARG A 93 -5.45 -32.68 20.38
C ARG A 93 -5.33 -34.21 20.50
N ARG A 94 -4.12 -34.76 20.72
CA ARG A 94 -3.84 -36.22 20.74
C ARG A 94 -4.37 -36.96 19.50
N GLU A 95 -4.28 -36.35 18.32
CA GLU A 95 -4.57 -37.07 17.06
C GLU A 95 -3.27 -37.48 16.36
N PRO A 96 -3.19 -38.68 15.76
CA PRO A 96 -1.97 -39.15 15.11
C PRO A 96 -1.67 -38.31 13.86
N THR A 97 -0.48 -37.72 13.80
CA THR A 97 -0.01 -36.87 12.70
C THR A 97 0.15 -37.68 11.40
N SER A 98 -0.69 -37.41 10.39
CA SER A 98 -0.48 -37.90 9.02
C SER A 98 0.45 -36.95 8.27
N HIS A 99 1.70 -37.35 8.08
CA HIS A 99 2.62 -36.64 7.19
C HIS A 99 2.23 -36.94 5.74
N HIS A 100 1.93 -35.90 4.96
CA HIS A 100 1.79 -35.92 3.51
C HIS A 100 2.75 -34.91 2.90
#